data_AF-Q3MNX1-F1
#
_entry.id   AF-Q3MNX1-F1
#
_cell.length_a   1.000
_cell.length_b   1.000
_cell.length_c   1.000
_cell.angle_alpha   90.00
_cell.angle_beta   90.00
_cell.angle_gamma   90.00
#
_symmetry.space_group_name_H-M   'P 1'
#
loop_
_entity.id
_entity.type
_entity.pdbx_description
1 polymer ?
#
loop_
_entity_poly.entity_id
_entity_poly.type
_entity_poly.pdbx_seq_one_letter_code
_entity_poly.pdbx_strand_id
1 'polypeptide(L)'
;MFHPNVYASGELCLDILQNRWSPTYDVSSILTSVQSLLNDPNISSPANVEAANLYKDHRSLYVKRVRETVENSWNDDDDEEEEEEDEDEAEDEDDDDDDNIDED
;
A
#
# COMPACT_ATOMS: atom_id res chain seq x y z
N MET A 1 0.20 -1.83 -8.01
CA MET A 1 -1.11 -1.74 -8.71
C MET A 1 -1.00 -0.99 -10.03
N PHE A 2 -1.62 -1.49 -11.11
CA PHE A 2 -1.64 -0.83 -12.43
C PHE A 2 -3.09 -0.54 -12.88
N HIS A 3 -3.58 0.68 -12.63
CA HIS A 3 -4.97 1.06 -12.93
C HIS A 3 -5.07 2.57 -13.24
N PRO A 4 -5.90 3.03 -14.21
CA PRO A 4 -5.99 4.45 -14.58
C PRO A 4 -6.32 5.41 -13.43
N ASN A 5 -7.04 4.95 -12.40
CA ASN A 5 -7.48 5.76 -11.25
C ASN A 5 -6.75 5.43 -9.93
N VAL A 6 -5.60 4.74 -9.99
CA VAL A 6 -4.75 4.47 -8.81
C VAL A 6 -3.41 5.18 -8.99
N TYR A 7 -2.97 5.94 -7.99
CA TYR A 7 -1.67 6.60 -7.98
C TYR A 7 -0.55 5.60 -7.71
N ALA A 8 0.71 5.99 -8.00
CA ALA A 8 1.88 5.17 -7.68
C ALA A 8 2.03 4.92 -6.17
N SER A 9 1.50 5.80 -5.32
CA SER A 9 1.42 5.64 -3.87
C SER A 9 0.43 4.56 -3.41
N GLY A 10 -0.42 4.04 -4.30
CA GLY A 10 -1.54 3.15 -3.95
C GLY A 10 -2.84 3.88 -3.63
N GLU A 11 -2.82 5.21 -3.50
CA GLU A 11 -4.03 6.00 -3.26
C GLU A 11 -5.01 5.92 -4.44
N LEU A 12 -6.30 5.89 -4.13
CA LEU A 12 -7.38 5.82 -5.11
C LEU A 12 -7.92 7.22 -5.42
N CYS A 13 -8.02 7.55 -6.72
CA CYS A 13 -8.75 8.72 -7.17
C CYS A 13 -10.23 8.37 -7.36
N LEU A 14 -11.01 8.46 -6.27
CA LEU A 14 -12.45 8.19 -6.26
C LEU A 14 -13.20 9.37 -5.61
N ASP A 15 -14.14 9.95 -6.34
CA ASP A 15 -14.83 11.20 -5.98
C ASP A 15 -15.68 11.07 -4.70
N ILE A 16 -16.28 9.90 -4.45
CA ILE A 16 -17.06 9.62 -3.25
C ILE A 16 -16.21 9.57 -1.97
N LEU A 17 -14.88 9.41 -2.08
CA LEU A 17 -13.96 9.49 -0.94
C LEU A 17 -13.44 10.92 -0.69
N GLN A 18 -13.79 11.86 -1.57
CA GLN A 18 -13.32 13.24 -1.54
C GLN A 18 -14.52 14.19 -1.49
N ASN A 19 -14.76 14.95 -2.57
CA ASN A 19 -15.74 16.03 -2.62
C ASN A 19 -17.19 15.56 -2.65
N ARG A 20 -17.45 14.27 -2.90
CA ARG A 20 -18.79 13.67 -2.93
C ARG A 20 -19.03 12.70 -1.79
N TRP A 21 -18.22 12.77 -0.73
CA TRP A 21 -18.45 12.03 0.49
C TRP A 21 -19.82 12.35 1.10
N SER A 22 -20.50 11.32 1.57
CA SER A 22 -21.74 11.40 2.34
C SER A 22 -21.67 10.46 3.53
N PRO A 23 -22.07 10.89 4.74
CA PRO A 23 -22.11 10.02 5.91
C PRO A 23 -23.12 8.87 5.79
N THR A 24 -23.92 8.84 4.71
CA THR A 24 -24.82 7.74 4.38
C THR A 24 -24.11 6.55 3.73
N TYR A 25 -22.87 6.71 3.26
CA TYR A 25 -22.12 5.59 2.70
C TYR A 25 -21.64 4.67 3.81
N ASP A 26 -21.89 3.38 3.64
CA ASP A 26 -21.30 2.31 4.43
C ASP A 26 -20.10 1.69 3.69
N VAL A 27 -19.35 0.84 4.40
CA VAL A 27 -18.18 0.14 3.83
C VAL A 27 -18.57 -0.66 2.58
N SER A 28 -19.74 -1.30 2.58
CA SER A 28 -20.21 -2.10 1.44
C SER A 28 -20.39 -1.27 0.18
N SER A 29 -21.03 -0.10 0.29
CA SER A 29 -21.26 0.82 -0.83
C SER A 29 -19.95 1.41 -1.37
N ILE A 30 -18.98 1.68 -0.49
CA ILE A 30 -17.63 2.13 -0.87
C ILE A 30 -16.93 1.02 -1.67
N LEU A 31 -16.87 -0.20 -1.14
CA LEU A 31 -16.20 -1.33 -1.82
C LEU A 31 -16.87 -1.66 -3.16
N THR A 32 -18.20 -1.56 -3.24
CA THR A 32 -18.95 -1.72 -4.50
C THR A 32 -18.54 -0.66 -5.53
N SER A 33 -18.32 0.57 -5.08
CA SER A 33 -17.87 1.67 -5.94
C SER A 33 -16.42 1.46 -6.41
N VAL A 34 -15.54 0.94 -5.54
CA VAL A 34 -14.17 0.55 -5.91
C VAL A 34 -14.19 -0.55 -6.97
N GLN A 35 -14.97 -1.63 -6.78
CA GLN A 35 -15.11 -2.70 -7.77
C GLN A 35 -15.65 -2.18 -9.11
N SER A 36 -16.63 -1.28 -9.06
CA SER A 36 -17.19 -0.65 -10.26
C SER A 36 -16.11 0.15 -11.01
N LEU A 37 -15.27 0.90 -10.29
CA LEU A 37 -14.16 1.66 -10.86
C LEU A 37 -13.07 0.75 -11.46
N LEU A 38 -12.79 -0.40 -10.84
CA LEU A 38 -11.85 -1.39 -11.39
C LEU A 38 -12.35 -2.03 -12.68
N ASN A 39 -13.67 -2.20 -12.82
CA ASN A 39 -14.30 -2.73 -14.02
C ASN A 39 -14.38 -1.69 -15.15
N ASP A 40 -14.71 -0.44 -14.80
CA ASP A 40 -14.87 0.67 -15.75
C ASP A 40 -14.08 1.91 -15.30
N PRO A 41 -12.80 2.02 -15.68
CA PRO A 41 -11.95 3.13 -15.25
C PRO A 41 -12.33 4.45 -15.92
N ASN A 42 -12.21 5.54 -15.16
CA ASN A 42 -12.36 6.89 -15.69
C ASN A 42 -11.05 7.39 -16.32
N ILE A 43 -10.97 7.36 -17.65
CA ILE A 43 -9.82 7.83 -18.44
C ILE A 43 -9.80 9.34 -18.72
N SER A 44 -10.85 10.09 -18.34
CA SER A 44 -10.91 11.55 -18.59
C SER A 44 -10.03 12.35 -17.63
N SER A 45 -9.79 11.82 -16.43
CA SER A 45 -8.93 12.40 -15.39
C SER A 45 -8.13 11.31 -14.69
N PRO A 46 -7.14 10.70 -15.36
CA PRO A 46 -6.43 9.55 -14.82
C PRO A 46 -5.40 9.95 -13.75
N ALA A 47 -5.32 9.14 -12.70
CA ALA A 47 -4.22 9.17 -11.72
C ALA A 47 -2.95 8.54 -12.31
N ASN A 48 -3.11 7.52 -13.16
CA ASN A 48 -2.04 6.88 -13.90
C ASN A 48 -2.24 7.07 -15.40
N VAL A 49 -1.51 8.03 -15.97
CA VAL A 49 -1.60 8.41 -17.39
C VAL A 49 -1.17 7.26 -18.31
N GLU A 50 -0.15 6.49 -17.93
CA GLU A 50 0.31 5.34 -18.71
C GLU A 50 -0.80 4.28 -18.82
N ALA A 51 -1.39 3.91 -17.68
CA ALA A 51 -2.48 2.94 -17.64
C ALA A 51 -3.69 3.42 -18.46
N ALA A 52 -4.04 4.71 -18.41
CA ALA A 52 -5.13 5.28 -19.19
C ALA A 52 -4.88 5.26 -20.70
N ASN A 53 -3.66 5.62 -21.13
CA ASN A 53 -3.27 5.58 -22.54
C ASN A 53 -3.26 4.14 -23.08
N LEU A 54 -2.71 3.18 -22.31
CA LEU A 54 -2.76 1.77 -22.71
C LEU A 54 -4.19 1.24 -22.72
N TYR A 55 -5.03 1.62 -21.75
CA TYR A 55 -6.44 1.22 -21.72
C TYR A 55 -7.17 1.65 -23.00
N LYS A 56 -6.92 2.89 -23.45
CA LYS A 56 -7.57 3.50 -24.62
C LYS A 56 -7.01 2.99 -25.95
N ASP A 57 -5.69 3.03 -26.11
CA ASP A 57 -5.04 2.86 -27.42
C ASP A 57 -4.44 1.45 -27.61
N HIS A 58 -4.11 0.73 -26.53
CA HIS A 58 -3.38 -0.55 -26.58
C HIS A 58 -3.91 -1.58 -25.58
N ARG A 59 -5.19 -1.96 -25.71
CA ARG A 59 -5.91 -2.82 -24.76
C ARG A 59 -5.20 -4.13 -24.43
N SER A 60 -4.52 -4.76 -25.38
CA SER A 60 -3.78 -6.01 -25.16
C SER A 60 -2.58 -5.83 -24.22
N LEU A 61 -1.83 -4.72 -24.37
CA LEU A 61 -0.71 -4.39 -23.48
C LEU A 61 -1.18 -4.00 -22.08
N TYR A 62 -2.30 -3.28 -22.00
CA TYR A 62 -2.95 -2.99 -20.72
C TYR A 62 -3.28 -4.28 -19.97
N VAL A 63 -3.97 -5.23 -20.64
CA VAL A 63 -4.33 -6.52 -20.03
C VAL A 63 -3.10 -7.30 -19.60
N LYS A 64 -2.01 -7.27 -20.38
CA LYS A 64 -0.75 -7.90 -19.99
C LYS A 64 -0.20 -7.32 -18.68
N ARG A 65 -0.08 -5.99 -18.57
CA ARG A 65 0.40 -5.31 -17.35
C ARG A 65 -0.50 -5.55 -16.14
N VAL A 66 -1.82 -5.60 -16.35
CA VAL A 66 -2.77 -5.92 -15.28
C VAL A 66 -2.59 -7.36 -14.80
N ARG A 67 -2.37 -8.34 -15.69
CA ARG A 67 -2.10 -9.72 -15.30
C ARG A 67 -0.84 -9.84 -14.44
N GLU A 68 0.24 -9.18 -14.83
CA GLU A 68 1.48 -9.12 -14.04
C GLU A 68 1.20 -8.57 -12.62
N THR A 69 0.32 -7.56 -12.50
CA THR A 69 -0.09 -7.02 -11.18
C THR A 69 -0.88 -8.04 -10.35
N VAL A 70 -1.79 -8.80 -10.98
CA VAL A 70 -2.59 -9.83 -10.30
C VAL A 70 -1.72 -10.99 -9.82
N GLU A 71 -0.76 -11.43 -10.65
CA GLU A 71 0.19 -12.48 -10.29
C GLU A 71 1.07 -12.06 -9.12
N ASN A 72 1.53 -10.81 -9.10
CA ASN A 72 2.34 -10.29 -7.99
C ASN A 72 1.56 -10.25 -6.67
N SER A 73 0.27 -9.87 -6.70
CA SER A 73 -0.55 -9.79 -5.48
C SER A 73 -0.81 -11.13 -4.78
N TRP A 74 -0.49 -12.26 -5.41
CA TRP A 74 -0.61 -13.57 -4.77
C TRP A 74 0.55 -13.90 -3.83
N ASN A 75 1.66 -13.18 -3.94
CA ASN A 75 2.83 -13.41 -3.10
C ASN A 75 2.85 -12.50 -1.86
N ASP A 76 1.96 -11.50 -1.79
CA ASP A 76 1.91 -10.54 -0.67
C ASP A 76 1.24 -11.15 0.58
N ASP A 77 0.57 -12.31 0.48
CA ASP A 77 -0.14 -12.96 1.59
C ASP A 77 0.79 -13.81 2.51
N ASP A 78 2.05 -14.06 2.12
CA ASP A 78 2.97 -14.98 2.82
C ASP A 78 4.04 -14.29 3.70
N ASP A 79 4.18 -12.96 3.64
CA ASP A 79 5.29 -12.21 4.28
C ASP A 79 4.93 -11.54 5.64
N GLU A 80 3.69 -11.67 6.15
CA GLU A 80 3.26 -11.01 7.41
C GLU A 80 3.58 -11.79 8.71
N GLU A 81 4.25 -12.96 8.66
CA GLU A 81 4.49 -13.81 9.85
C GLU A 81 5.88 -13.66 10.53
N GLU A 82 6.82 -12.83 10.05
CA GLU A 82 8.23 -12.84 10.53
C GLU A 82 8.75 -11.61 11.32
N GLU A 83 7.92 -10.89 12.10
CA GLU A 83 8.43 -9.77 12.95
C GLU A 83 7.93 -9.80 14.41
N GLU A 84 8.24 -10.84 15.19
CA GLU A 84 8.07 -10.86 16.66
C GLU A 84 9.15 -11.75 17.32
N GLU A 85 10.43 -11.38 17.33
CA GLU A 85 11.45 -11.96 18.22
C GLU A 85 12.76 -11.14 18.09
N ASP A 86 12.97 -10.10 18.92
CA ASP A 86 14.28 -9.56 19.34
C ASP A 86 14.09 -8.35 20.27
N GLU A 87 13.53 -8.55 21.48
CA GLU A 87 13.41 -7.46 22.49
C GLU A 87 13.91 -7.79 23.91
N ASP A 88 14.67 -8.86 24.14
CA ASP A 88 15.19 -9.17 25.49
C ASP A 88 16.67 -9.53 25.48
N GLU A 89 17.60 -8.55 25.58
CA GLU A 89 18.86 -8.66 26.35
C GLU A 89 19.45 -7.25 26.57
N ALA A 90 18.91 -6.50 27.55
CA ALA A 90 19.54 -5.27 28.04
C ALA A 90 19.27 -5.03 29.54
N GLU A 91 19.71 -5.93 30.43
CA GLU A 91 19.97 -5.67 31.86
C GLU A 91 21.12 -6.65 32.23
N ASP A 92 22.30 -6.26 32.72
CA ASP A 92 22.54 -5.60 34.01
C ASP A 92 23.84 -4.75 33.98
N GLU A 93 23.71 -3.45 34.25
CA GLU A 93 24.76 -2.65 34.89
C GLU A 93 24.64 -2.89 36.40
N ASP A 94 25.64 -3.49 37.03
CA ASP A 94 25.81 -3.39 38.48
C ASP A 94 27.26 -2.99 38.80
N ASP A 95 27.34 -1.82 39.44
CA ASP A 95 28.49 -1.19 40.05
C ASP A 95 29.21 -2.10 41.06
N ASP A 96 30.54 -2.17 41.00
CA ASP A 96 31.37 -2.54 42.15
C ASP A 96 32.56 -1.56 42.27
N ASP A 97 32.33 -0.59 43.15
CA ASP A 97 33.21 0.13 44.06
C ASP A 97 34.75 0.13 43.88
N ASP A 98 35.26 1.36 43.84
CA ASP A 98 36.30 1.92 44.74
C ASP A 98 37.49 1.03 45.14
N ASP A 99 38.68 1.37 44.64
CA ASP A 99 39.87 1.42 45.50
C ASP A 99 40.93 2.36 44.89
N ASN A 100 40.79 3.62 45.30
CA ASN A 100 41.82 4.49 45.87
C ASN A 100 43.27 4.48 45.32
N ILE A 101 43.68 5.72 44.99
CA ILE A 101 45.02 6.27 44.82
C ILE A 101 46.05 5.71 45.80
N ASP A 102 47.24 5.39 45.28
CA ASP A 102 48.53 5.69 45.91
C ASP A 102 49.59 5.92 44.78
N GLU A 103 49.88 7.20 44.49
CA GLU A 103 51.11 7.64 43.83
C GLU A 103 52.08 8.17 44.93
N ASP A 104 53.37 7.85 44.77
CA ASP A 104 54.51 8.09 45.69
C ASP A 104 54.70 9.52 46.24
#